data_AF-A0AAW0XSU0-F1
#
_entry.id   AF-A0AAW0XSU0-F1
#
_cell.length_a   1.000
_cell.length_b   1.000
_cell.length_c   1.000
_cell.angle_alpha   90.00
_cell.angle_beta   90.00
_cell.angle_gamma   90.00
#
_symmetry.space_group_name_H-M   'P 1'
#
loop_
_entity.id
_entity.type
_entity.pdbx_description
1 polymer ?
#
loop_
_entity_poly.entity_id
_entity_poly.type
_entity_poly.pdbx_seq_one_letter_code
_entity_poly.pdbx_strand_id
1 'polypeptide(L)'
;MLYGKASAHWTAICLMTSWFLEYCAPRTLTSCAEMVSLSVALCQYPWRKQKGSCESGYLWLVGIACAVRPTAAIPFIPLCLQHLWFTHSKMWLLFKYIVIIVAVGVMSVGLDTWYYGELVVVPWRFAHFNALSGLASHYGVLPWHWYVTQGLPATLTTHLLPFMLAALFYPNRHKELLSICLWSVIVY
;
A
#
# COMPACT_ATOMS: atom_id res chain seq x y z
N MET A 1 -17.15 0.76 9.44
CA MET A 1 -16.01 1.51 10.01
C MET A 1 -15.48 0.80 11.25
N LEU A 2 -14.19 0.47 11.27
CA LEU A 2 -13.55 -0.43 12.25
C LEU A 2 -13.67 0.01 13.72
N TYR A 3 -13.65 1.32 13.97
CA TYR A 3 -13.56 1.90 15.32
C TYR A 3 -14.70 2.89 15.65
N GLY A 4 -15.77 2.90 14.84
CA GLY A 4 -16.95 3.75 15.06
C GLY A 4 -16.82 5.19 14.53
N LYS A 5 -17.84 6.02 14.81
CA LYS A 5 -17.96 7.40 14.29
C LYS A 5 -16.92 8.36 14.88
N ALA A 6 -16.54 8.20 16.15
CA ALA A 6 -15.56 9.07 16.78
C ALA A 6 -14.19 8.98 16.10
N SER A 7 -13.72 7.76 15.80
CA SER A 7 -12.47 7.56 15.07
C SER A 7 -12.51 8.13 13.66
N ALA A 8 -13.66 8.11 12.97
CA ALA A 8 -13.77 8.71 11.65
C ALA A 8 -13.56 10.24 11.67
N HIS A 9 -14.09 10.93 12.68
CA HIS A 9 -13.85 12.36 12.86
C HIS A 9 -12.37 12.64 13.14
N TRP A 10 -11.73 11.86 14.03
CA TRP A 10 -10.30 11.98 14.29
C TRP A 10 -9.46 11.70 13.04
N THR A 11 -9.80 10.69 12.23
CA THR A 11 -9.11 10.42 10.97
C THR A 11 -9.25 11.58 9.98
N ALA A 12 -10.45 12.17 9.86
CA ALA A 12 -10.66 13.34 9.00
C ALA A 12 -9.79 14.53 9.46
N ILE A 13 -9.76 14.80 10.76
CA ILE A 13 -8.89 15.85 11.34
C ILE A 13 -7.41 15.54 11.03
N CYS A 14 -6.96 14.29 11.21
CA CYS A 14 -5.57 13.92 10.90
C CYS A 14 -5.23 14.12 9.41
N LEU A 15 -6.15 13.79 8.50
CA LEU A 15 -5.95 13.99 7.06
C LEU A 15 -5.85 15.48 6.71
N MET A 16 -6.73 16.31 7.27
CA MET A 16 -6.75 17.76 7.03
C MET A 16 -5.64 18.53 7.76
N THR A 17 -4.94 17.92 8.71
CA THR A 17 -3.83 18.56 9.44
C THR A 17 -2.47 18.02 9.01
N SER A 18 -2.45 17.12 8.03
CA SER A 18 -1.23 16.50 7.53
C SER A 18 -0.58 17.39 6.49
N TRP A 19 0.47 18.08 6.90
CA TRP A 19 1.28 18.93 6.03
C TRP A 19 1.73 18.19 4.76
N PHE A 20 2.16 16.93 4.88
CA PHE A 20 2.65 16.16 3.74
C PHE A 20 1.54 15.86 2.72
N LEU A 21 0.33 15.56 3.19
CA LEU A 21 -0.82 15.34 2.30
C LEU A 21 -1.21 16.63 1.59
N GLU A 22 -1.24 17.76 2.29
CA GLU A 22 -1.52 19.06 1.69
C GLU A 22 -0.45 19.48 0.68
N TYR A 23 0.82 19.19 0.97
CA TYR A 23 1.93 19.42 0.05
C TYR A 23 1.83 18.57 -1.23
N CYS A 24 1.41 17.30 -1.09
CA CYS A 24 1.27 16.38 -2.22
C CYS A 24 -0.05 16.52 -2.98
N ALA A 25 -1.14 16.95 -2.32
CA ALA A 25 -2.49 17.06 -2.88
C ALA A 25 -2.61 17.88 -4.19
N PRO A 26 -1.94 19.04 -4.35
CA PRO A 26 -2.02 19.80 -5.60
C PRO A 26 -1.24 19.13 -6.74
N ARG A 27 -0.36 18.17 -6.46
CA ARG A 27 0.36 17.42 -7.49
C ARG A 27 -0.48 16.21 -7.89
N THR A 28 -0.83 16.10 -9.16
CA THR A 28 -1.51 14.93 -9.75
C THR A 28 -0.55 13.74 -9.89
N LEU A 29 0.03 13.31 -8.78
CA LEU A 29 0.96 12.21 -8.70
C LEU A 29 0.19 10.89 -8.57
N THR A 30 0.68 9.86 -9.25
CA THR A 30 0.20 8.48 -9.09
C THR A 30 0.26 8.00 -7.63
N SER A 31 1.10 8.64 -6.80
CA SER A 31 1.17 8.42 -5.34
C SER A 31 -0.15 8.74 -4.61
N CYS A 32 -0.91 9.75 -5.07
CA CYS A 32 -2.21 10.07 -4.46
C CYS A 32 -3.26 9.01 -4.82
N ALA A 33 -3.26 8.53 -6.06
CA ALA A 33 -4.12 7.43 -6.49
C ALA A 33 -3.81 6.12 -5.75
N GLU A 34 -2.52 5.84 -5.51
CA GLU A 34 -2.06 4.72 -4.67
C GLU A 34 -2.62 4.83 -3.25
N MET A 35 -2.51 6.01 -2.60
CA MET A 35 -3.03 6.23 -1.26
C MET A 35 -4.54 6.04 -1.16
N VAL A 36 -5.31 6.56 -2.13
CA VAL A 36 -6.77 6.40 -2.16
C VAL A 36 -7.13 4.92 -2.35
N SER A 37 -6.49 4.24 -3.30
CA SER A 37 -6.73 2.81 -3.56
C SER A 37 -6.40 1.94 -2.34
N LEU A 38 -5.28 2.24 -1.65
CA LEU A 38 -4.91 1.61 -0.38
C LEU A 38 -5.98 1.84 0.69
N SER A 39 -6.46 3.07 0.82
CA SER A 39 -7.49 3.42 1.81
C SER A 39 -8.81 2.69 1.56
N VAL A 40 -9.25 2.59 0.31
CA VAL A 40 -10.48 1.87 -0.06
C VAL A 40 -10.29 0.35 0.12
N ALA A 41 -9.16 -0.20 -0.30
CA ALA A 41 -8.86 -1.62 -0.12
C ALA A 41 -8.82 -2.00 1.37
N LEU A 42 -8.20 -1.17 2.23
CA LEU A 42 -8.22 -1.36 3.69
C LEU A 42 -9.62 -1.25 4.28
N CYS A 43 -10.51 -0.41 3.73
CA CYS A 43 -11.91 -0.37 4.16
C CYS A 43 -12.67 -1.67 3.87
N GLN A 44 -12.36 -2.32 2.75
CA GLN A 44 -12.98 -3.58 2.32
C GLN A 44 -12.27 -4.83 2.85
N TYR A 45 -11.07 -4.69 3.41
CA TYR A 45 -10.28 -5.82 3.91
C TYR A 45 -11.03 -6.53 5.06
N PRO A 46 -11.09 -7.88 5.06
CA PRO A 46 -11.74 -8.64 6.12
C PRO A 46 -10.89 -8.60 7.40
N TRP A 47 -11.05 -7.53 8.17
CA TRP A 47 -10.45 -7.42 9.50
C TRP A 47 -10.98 -8.51 10.44
N ARG A 48 -10.32 -8.70 11.60
CA ARG A 48 -10.51 -9.78 12.59
C ARG A 48 -11.94 -10.29 12.89
N LYS A 49 -12.99 -9.53 12.55
CA LYS A 49 -14.40 -9.89 12.70
C LYS A 49 -14.89 -10.95 11.68
N GLN A 50 -14.15 -11.23 10.60
CA GLN A 50 -14.52 -12.23 9.59
C GLN A 50 -13.41 -13.26 9.30
N LYS A 51 -12.76 -13.79 10.34
CA LYS A 51 -11.73 -14.83 10.16
C LYS A 51 -12.33 -16.05 9.44
N GLY A 52 -11.78 -16.39 8.27
CA GLY A 52 -12.20 -17.54 7.47
C GLY A 52 -13.15 -17.21 6.31
N SER A 53 -13.56 -15.95 6.13
CA SER A 53 -14.30 -15.57 4.93
C SER A 53 -13.38 -15.59 3.71
N CYS A 54 -13.95 -15.95 2.58
CA CYS A 54 -13.28 -16.10 1.30
C CYS A 54 -13.48 -14.84 0.42
N GLU A 55 -13.76 -13.72 1.08
CA GLU A 55 -14.11 -12.44 0.47
C GLU A 55 -12.89 -11.85 -0.23
N SER A 56 -13.03 -11.65 -1.54
CA SER A 56 -11.93 -11.26 -2.43
C SER A 56 -12.20 -9.96 -3.17
N GLY A 57 -13.25 -9.22 -2.82
CA GLY A 57 -13.62 -7.97 -3.52
C GLY A 57 -12.51 -6.94 -3.51
N TYR A 58 -11.83 -6.79 -2.36
CA TYR A 58 -10.73 -5.84 -2.19
C TYR A 58 -9.53 -6.13 -3.10
N LEU A 59 -9.31 -7.38 -3.53
CA LEU A 59 -8.15 -7.77 -4.34
C LEU A 59 -8.16 -7.17 -5.74
N TRP A 60 -9.34 -6.90 -6.29
CA TRP A 60 -9.44 -6.19 -7.57
C TRP A 60 -8.88 -4.77 -7.46
N LEU A 61 -9.21 -4.07 -6.38
CA LEU A 61 -8.66 -2.74 -6.10
C LEU A 61 -7.15 -2.78 -5.86
N VAL A 62 -6.68 -3.80 -5.15
CA VAL A 62 -5.24 -4.04 -4.95
C VAL A 62 -4.54 -4.26 -6.29
N GLY A 63 -5.10 -5.12 -7.14
CA GLY A 63 -4.54 -5.41 -8.45
C GLY A 63 -4.42 -4.14 -9.30
N ILE A 64 -5.49 -3.35 -9.38
CA ILE A 64 -5.50 -2.08 -10.12
C ILE A 64 -4.44 -1.11 -9.55
N ALA A 65 -4.33 -1.00 -8.22
CA ALA A 65 -3.31 -0.16 -7.58
C ALA A 65 -1.89 -0.61 -7.96
N CYS A 66 -1.61 -1.92 -7.94
CA CYS A 66 -0.32 -2.49 -8.34
C CYS A 66 -0.03 -2.32 -9.83
N ALA A 67 -1.05 -2.32 -10.70
CA ALA A 67 -0.88 -2.07 -12.14
C ALA A 67 -0.50 -0.60 -12.41
N VAL A 68 -1.18 0.35 -11.76
CA VAL A 68 -0.85 1.77 -11.85
C VAL A 68 0.54 2.03 -11.26
N ARG A 69 0.89 1.35 -10.17
CA ARG A 69 2.16 1.53 -9.49
C ARG A 69 2.62 0.25 -8.78
N PRO A 70 3.70 -0.41 -9.25
CA PRO A 70 4.19 -1.64 -8.64
C PRO A 70 4.58 -1.49 -7.16
N THR A 71 4.92 -0.28 -6.68
CA THR A 71 5.25 -0.01 -5.27
C THR A 71 4.07 -0.22 -4.33
N ALA A 72 2.83 -0.13 -4.83
CA ALA A 72 1.63 -0.39 -4.03
C ALA A 72 1.60 -1.83 -3.50
N ALA A 73 2.32 -2.76 -4.14
CA ALA A 73 2.44 -4.13 -3.65
C ALA A 73 3.09 -4.22 -2.27
N ILE A 74 4.01 -3.30 -1.93
CA ILE A 74 4.77 -3.32 -0.67
C ILE A 74 3.85 -3.41 0.56
N PRO A 75 2.89 -2.48 0.79
CA PRO A 75 1.98 -2.57 1.93
C PRO A 75 0.98 -3.73 1.82
N PHE A 76 0.63 -4.18 0.60
CA PHE A 76 -0.37 -5.23 0.42
C PHE A 76 0.17 -6.66 0.60
N ILE A 77 1.47 -6.90 0.38
CA ILE A 77 2.09 -8.21 0.60
C ILE A 77 1.82 -8.75 2.02
N PRO A 78 2.13 -8.03 3.12
CA PRO A 78 1.88 -8.55 4.47
C PRO A 78 0.37 -8.75 4.73
N LEU A 79 -0.49 -7.88 4.20
CA LEU A 79 -1.95 -8.02 4.31
C LEU A 79 -2.46 -9.29 3.61
N CYS A 80 -2.01 -9.56 2.39
CA CYS A 80 -2.39 -10.75 1.64
C CYS A 80 -1.84 -12.02 2.29
N LEU A 81 -0.59 -12.01 2.79
CA LEU A 81 -0.02 -13.15 3.53
C LEU A 81 -0.79 -13.42 4.82
N GLN A 82 -1.16 -12.37 5.54
CA GLN A 82 -1.95 -12.47 6.76
C GLN A 82 -3.34 -13.05 6.48
N HIS A 83 -4.02 -12.57 5.44
CA HIS A 83 -5.33 -13.11 5.03
C HIS A 83 -5.22 -14.59 4.64
N LEU A 84 -4.16 -14.97 3.92
CA LEU A 84 -3.91 -16.36 3.58
C LEU A 84 -3.65 -17.25 4.80
N TRP A 85 -2.94 -16.74 5.81
CA TRP A 85 -2.65 -17.48 7.03
C TRP A 85 -3.93 -17.80 7.83
N PHE A 86 -4.83 -16.82 7.95
CA PHE A 86 -6.06 -16.96 8.75
C PHE A 86 -7.22 -17.67 8.02
N THR A 87 -7.09 -17.94 6.72
CA THR A 87 -8.15 -18.59 5.94
C THR A 87 -8.00 -20.12 5.96
N HIS A 88 -9.10 -20.82 6.21
CA HIS A 88 -9.12 -22.30 6.20
C HIS A 88 -8.87 -22.89 4.80
N SER A 89 -9.44 -22.29 3.75
CA SER A 89 -9.34 -22.74 2.35
C SER A 89 -8.21 -22.02 1.59
N LYS A 90 -6.96 -22.24 2.01
CA LYS A 90 -5.76 -21.57 1.46
C LYS A 90 -5.62 -21.73 -0.06
N MET A 91 -5.85 -22.93 -0.58
CA MET A 91 -5.69 -23.23 -2.01
C MET A 91 -6.66 -22.43 -2.91
N TRP A 92 -7.91 -22.29 -2.47
CA TRP A 92 -8.91 -21.56 -3.23
C TRP A 92 -8.67 -20.04 -3.19
N LEU A 93 -8.20 -19.53 -2.05
CA LEU A 93 -7.78 -18.12 -1.96
C LEU A 93 -6.54 -17.83 -2.81
N LEU A 94 -5.56 -18.73 -2.84
CA LEU A 94 -4.39 -18.64 -3.72
C LEU A 94 -4.80 -18.64 -5.20
N PHE A 95 -5.71 -19.54 -5.59
CA PHE A 95 -6.24 -19.56 -6.95
C PHE A 95 -6.88 -18.21 -7.31
N LYS A 96 -7.68 -17.62 -6.42
CA LYS A 96 -8.23 -16.28 -6.62
C LYS A 96 -7.16 -15.20 -6.76
N TYR A 97 -6.11 -15.24 -5.95
CA TYR A 97 -5.00 -14.28 -6.06
C TYR A 97 -4.35 -14.36 -7.44
N ILE A 98 -4.03 -15.57 -7.90
CA ILE A 98 -3.41 -15.79 -9.21
C ILE A 98 -4.34 -15.30 -10.32
N VAL A 99 -5.62 -15.67 -10.29
CA VAL A 99 -6.59 -15.24 -11.31
C VAL A 99 -6.69 -13.72 -11.39
N ILE A 100 -6.76 -13.02 -10.25
CA ILE A 100 -6.86 -11.56 -10.23
C ILE A 100 -5.56 -10.90 -10.72
N ILE A 101 -4.40 -11.39 -10.27
CA ILE A 101 -3.10 -10.87 -10.71
C ILE A 101 -2.95 -11.03 -12.23
N VAL A 102 -3.28 -12.20 -12.76
CA VAL A 102 -3.22 -12.47 -14.20
C VAL A 102 -4.23 -11.62 -14.96
N ALA A 103 -5.49 -11.54 -14.49
CA ALA A 103 -6.52 -10.75 -15.15
C ALA A 103 -6.16 -9.26 -15.24
N VAL A 104 -5.67 -8.68 -14.13
CA VAL A 104 -5.24 -7.29 -14.10
C VAL A 104 -3.97 -7.08 -14.92
N GLY A 105 -3.01 -8.02 -14.86
CA GLY A 105 -1.79 -7.97 -15.66
C GLY A 105 -2.07 -7.98 -17.17
N VAL A 106 -2.94 -8.89 -17.63
CA VAL A 106 -3.37 -8.96 -19.03
C VAL A 106 -4.10 -7.70 -19.45
N MET A 107 -4.98 -7.16 -18.59
CA MET A 107 -5.69 -5.91 -18.87
C MET A 107 -4.72 -4.73 -18.99
N SER A 108 -3.75 -4.60 -18.09
CA SER A 108 -2.73 -3.54 -18.14
C SER A 108 -1.90 -3.65 -19.42
N VAL A 109 -1.33 -4.83 -19.69
CA VAL A 109 -0.51 -5.06 -20.88
C VAL A 109 -1.33 -4.84 -22.16
N GLY A 110 -2.60 -5.25 -22.18
CA GLY A 110 -3.49 -5.02 -23.33
C GLY A 110 -3.74 -3.54 -23.59
N LEU A 111 -4.01 -2.76 -22.53
CA LEU A 111 -4.18 -1.30 -22.63
C LEU A 111 -2.90 -0.61 -23.07
N ASP A 112 -1.76 -0.98 -22.48
CA ASP A 112 -0.46 -0.42 -22.81
C ASP A 112 -0.09 -0.75 -24.27
N THR A 113 -0.32 -1.99 -24.70
CA THR A 113 -0.04 -2.44 -26.08
C THR A 113 -0.92 -1.72 -27.09
N TRP A 114 -2.20 -1.50 -26.76
CA TRP A 114 -3.12 -0.74 -27.62
C TRP A 114 -2.69 0.73 -27.74
N TYR A 115 -2.26 1.35 -26.64
CA TYR A 115 -1.85 2.75 -26.63
C TYR A 115 -0.49 2.98 -27.33
N TYR A 116 0.49 2.12 -27.08
CA TYR A 116 1.85 2.26 -27.63
C TYR A 116 2.03 1.63 -29.02
N GLY A 117 1.09 0.79 -29.48
CA GLY A 117 1.19 0.09 -30.76
C GLY A 117 2.23 -1.04 -30.79
N GLU A 118 2.90 -1.31 -29.66
CA GLU A 118 3.90 -2.35 -29.48
C GLU A 118 3.63 -3.11 -28.18
N LEU A 119 4.07 -4.36 -28.07
CA LEU A 119 3.91 -5.13 -26.85
C LEU A 119 4.80 -4.55 -25.74
N VAL A 120 4.17 -3.82 -24.81
CA VAL A 120 4.85 -3.18 -23.69
C VAL A 120 4.35 -3.77 -22.37
N VAL A 121 5.27 -4.41 -21.65
CA VAL A 121 5.02 -4.86 -20.27
C VAL A 121 5.52 -3.78 -19.30
N VAL A 122 4.64 -2.83 -18.96
CA VAL A 122 5.00 -1.67 -18.13
C VAL A 122 5.51 -2.06 -16.73
N PRO A 123 4.90 -3.00 -15.99
CA PRO A 123 5.41 -3.39 -14.66
C PRO A 123 6.83 -3.95 -14.71
N TRP A 124 7.16 -4.71 -15.76
CA TRP A 124 8.50 -5.26 -15.98
C TRP A 124 9.50 -4.16 -16.29
N ARG A 125 9.16 -3.22 -17.20
CA ARG A 125 10.02 -2.08 -17.52
C ARG A 125 10.26 -1.18 -16.31
N PHE A 126 9.24 -0.97 -15.49
CA PHE A 126 9.37 -0.25 -14.22
C PHE A 126 10.34 -0.95 -13.27
N ALA A 127 10.17 -2.26 -13.04
CA ALA A 127 11.05 -3.03 -12.15
C ALA A 127 12.49 -3.05 -12.67
N HIS A 128 12.67 -3.26 -13.97
CA HIS A 128 13.98 -3.20 -14.61
C HIS A 128 14.64 -1.84 -14.41
N PHE A 129 13.92 -0.75 -14.70
CA PHE A 129 14.45 0.61 -14.58
C PHE A 129 14.77 1.01 -13.13
N ASN A 130 13.85 0.76 -12.19
CA ASN A 130 13.98 1.23 -10.81
C ASN A 130 14.87 0.34 -9.94
N ALA A 131 14.85 -0.98 -10.14
CA ALA A 131 15.56 -1.93 -9.27
C ALA A 131 16.84 -2.51 -9.90
N LEU A 132 16.84 -2.78 -11.21
CA LEU A 132 17.93 -3.55 -11.85
C LEU A 132 18.92 -2.68 -12.64
N SER A 133 18.47 -1.54 -13.18
CA SER A 133 19.27 -0.75 -14.12
C SER A 133 20.32 0.14 -13.45
N GLY A 134 20.33 0.23 -12.11
CA GLY A 134 21.26 1.09 -11.37
C GLY A 134 21.05 2.60 -11.57
N LEU A 135 20.17 3.04 -12.48
CA LEU A 135 19.87 4.46 -12.73
C LEU A 135 19.30 5.19 -11.50
N ALA A 136 18.70 4.48 -10.55
CA ALA A 136 18.31 5.03 -9.25
C ALA A 136 19.51 5.63 -8.49
N SER A 137 20.71 5.06 -8.64
CA SER A 137 21.93 5.58 -8.01
C SER A 137 22.36 6.96 -8.55
N HIS A 138 21.92 7.34 -9.76
CA HIS A 138 22.17 8.66 -10.33
C HIS A 138 21.31 9.76 -9.69
N TYR A 139 20.16 9.41 -9.11
CA TYR A 139 19.30 10.34 -8.37
C TYR A 139 19.75 10.55 -6.91
N GLY A 140 20.84 9.89 -6.51
CA GLY A 140 21.44 9.99 -5.18
C GLY A 140 21.24 8.72 -4.36
N VAL A 141 22.30 8.28 -3.69
CA VAL A 141 22.24 7.18 -2.71
C VAL A 141 21.99 7.78 -1.34
N LEU A 142 20.82 7.47 -0.78
CA LEU A 142 20.48 7.88 0.57
C LEU A 142 21.04 6.85 1.57
N PRO A 143 21.50 7.28 2.75
CA PRO A 143 21.87 6.35 3.82
C PRO A 143 20.70 5.43 4.16
N TRP A 144 20.97 4.17 4.53
CA TRP A 144 19.93 3.19 4.87
C TRP A 144 18.98 3.70 5.98
N HIS A 145 19.48 4.51 6.91
CA HIS A 145 18.70 5.06 8.01
C HIS A 145 17.85 6.27 7.61
N TRP A 146 17.98 6.78 6.38
CA TRP A 146 17.35 8.03 5.95
C TRP A 146 15.84 8.01 6.11
N TYR A 147 15.18 6.91 5.72
CA TYR A 147 13.73 6.75 5.86
C TYR A 147 13.29 6.84 7.33
N VAL A 148 14.09 6.33 8.26
CA VAL A 148 13.80 6.37 9.69
C VAL A 148 14.11 7.74 10.29
N THR A 149 15.27 8.31 9.97
CA THR A 149 15.78 9.53 10.62
C THR A 149 15.24 10.83 10.02
N GLN A 150 14.87 10.84 8.74
CA GLN A 150 14.46 12.05 8.02
C GLN A 150 13.12 11.86 7.30
N GLY A 151 12.93 10.73 6.60
CA GLY A 151 11.70 10.46 5.86
C GLY A 151 10.46 10.41 6.76
N LEU A 152 10.51 9.62 7.84
CA LEU A 152 9.42 9.52 8.81
C LEU A 152 9.14 10.86 9.52
N PRO A 153 10.14 11.57 10.09
CA PRO A 153 9.88 12.87 10.70
C PRO A 153 9.33 13.91 9.73
N ALA A 154 9.79 13.94 8.47
CA ALA A 154 9.30 14.89 7.47
C ALA A 154 7.84 14.60 7.09
N THR A 155 7.49 13.33 6.89
CA THR A 155 6.13 12.90 6.49
C THR A 155 5.12 13.00 7.63
N LEU A 156 5.52 12.62 8.85
CA LEU A 156 4.64 12.59 10.01
C LEU A 156 4.64 13.90 10.82
N THR A 157 5.61 14.80 10.66
CA THR A 157 5.73 16.13 11.33
C THR A 157 4.78 16.36 12.53
N THR A 158 3.56 16.87 12.29
CA THR A 158 2.56 17.21 13.33
C THR A 158 1.96 15.99 14.04
N HIS A 159 1.90 14.85 13.35
CA HIS A 159 1.41 13.56 13.84
C HIS A 159 2.51 12.66 14.42
N LEU A 160 3.79 13.03 14.33
CA LEU A 160 4.89 12.18 14.79
C LEU A 160 4.81 11.92 16.31
N LEU A 161 4.64 12.97 17.10
CA LEU A 161 4.54 12.86 18.56
C LEU A 161 3.34 11.98 19.01
N PRO A 162 2.09 12.24 18.56
CA PRO A 162 0.97 11.39 18.96
C PRO A 162 1.11 9.95 18.44
N PHE A 163 1.71 9.75 17.26
CA PHE A 163 1.98 8.41 16.74
C PHE A 163 2.98 7.64 17.62
N MET A 164 4.10 8.27 17.99
CA MET A 164 5.12 7.65 18.85
C MET A 164 4.57 7.33 20.25
N LEU A 165 3.82 8.26 20.85
CA LEU A 165 3.15 8.02 22.13
C LEU A 165 2.16 6.85 22.03
N ALA A 166 1.33 6.81 20.98
CA ALA A 166 0.39 5.72 20.78
C ALA A 166 1.09 4.37 20.58
N ALA A 167 2.21 4.34 19.86
CA ALA A 167 3.01 3.13 19.66
C ALA A 167 3.64 2.61 20.96
N LEU A 168 4.10 3.51 21.84
CA LEU A 168 4.70 3.15 23.14
C LEU A 168 3.66 2.71 24.18
N PHE A 169 2.55 3.43 24.30
CA PHE A 169 1.54 3.16 25.34
C PHE A 169 0.51 2.10 24.95
N TYR A 170 0.25 1.91 23.66
CA TYR A 170 -0.78 0.97 23.17
C TYR A 170 -0.30 0.01 22.06
N PRO A 171 0.89 -0.62 22.18
CA PRO A 171 1.43 -1.48 21.13
C PRO A 171 0.52 -2.67 20.83
N ASN A 172 -0.18 -3.19 21.84
CA ASN A 172 -1.01 -4.38 21.70
C ASN A 172 -2.36 -4.15 21.01
N ARG A 173 -2.84 -2.89 20.94
CA ARG A 173 -4.19 -2.58 20.46
C ARG A 173 -4.29 -2.58 18.93
N HIS A 174 -3.20 -2.21 18.25
CA HIS A 174 -3.16 -2.03 16.80
C HIS A 174 -1.96 -2.75 16.15
N LYS A 175 -1.54 -3.91 16.70
CA LYS A 175 -0.36 -4.67 16.23
C LYS A 175 -0.32 -4.90 14.73
N GLU A 176 -1.46 -5.26 14.13
CA GLU A 176 -1.55 -5.57 12.70
C GLU A 176 -1.20 -4.36 11.84
N LEU A 177 -1.75 -3.20 12.18
CA LEU A 177 -1.51 -1.94 11.46
C LEU A 177 -0.09 -1.45 11.69
N LEU A 178 0.42 -1.53 12.93
CA LEU A 178 1.79 -1.16 13.25
C LEU A 178 2.80 -2.04 12.50
N SER A 179 2.53 -3.34 12.38
CA SER A 179 3.36 -4.28 11.63
C SER A 179 3.42 -3.92 10.14
N ILE A 180 2.31 -3.48 9.54
CA ILE A 180 2.27 -3.04 8.13
C ILE A 180 3.07 -1.75 7.94
N CYS A 181 2.95 -0.80 8.87
CA CYS A 181 3.75 0.44 8.84
C CYS A 181 5.25 0.14 8.94
N LEU A 182 5.65 -0.70 9.90
CA LEU A 182 7.05 -1.10 10.08
C LEU A 182 7.60 -1.84 8.86
N TRP A 183 6.84 -2.79 8.31
CA TRP A 183 7.19 -3.47 7.07
C TRP A 183 7.44 -2.49 5.94
N SER A 184 6.54 -1.52 5.75
CA SER A 184 6.67 -0.53 4.68
C SER A 184 7.95 0.30 4.86
N VAL A 185 8.26 0.75 6.08
CA VAL A 185 9.48 1.55 6.36
C VAL A 185 10.77 0.75 6.17
N ILE A 186 10.75 -0.57 6.37
CA ILE A 186 11.93 -1.43 6.18
C ILE A 186 12.18 -1.74 4.69
N VAL A 187 11.11 -1.86 3.91
CA VAL A 187 11.20 -2.23 2.49
C VAL A 187 11.52 -1.03 1.59
N TYR A 188 11.08 0.16 1.97
CA TYR A 188 11.44 1.41 1.30
C TYR A 188 12.89 1.81 1.63
#